data_AF-A0A1M2V622-F1
#
_entry.id   AF-A0A1M2V622-F1
#
_cell.length_a   1.000
_cell.length_b   1.000
_cell.length_c   1.000
_cell.angle_alpha   90.00
_cell.angle_beta   90.00
_cell.angle_gamma   90.00
#
_symmetry.space_group_name_H-M   'P 1'
#
loop_
_entity.id
_entity.type
_entity.pdbx_description
1 polymer ?
#
loop_
_entity_poly.entity_id
_entity_poly.type
_entity_poly.pdbx_seq_one_letter_code
_entity_poly.pdbx_strand_id
1 'polypeptide(L)'
;MPKSTKKKKDKAADFSKAKLKLGKGKQEANNVIDTSFKARSIALPSQSIATDRDTDAPTTRRRLTFDSLVVHLKHYNHNTRKGGALYK
;
A
#
# COMPACT_ATOMS: atom_id res chain seq x y z
N MET A 1 50.21 -35.61 9.15
CA MET A 1 49.12 -35.89 8.18
C MET A 1 47.76 -35.50 8.78
N PRO A 2 47.19 -34.31 8.49
CA PRO A 2 45.92 -33.86 9.08
C PRO A 2 44.82 -33.49 8.05
N LYS A 3 45.02 -33.77 6.75
CA LYS A 3 44.10 -33.31 5.67
C LYS A 3 42.85 -34.19 5.48
N SER A 4 42.83 -35.43 5.98
CA SER A 4 41.68 -36.34 5.78
C SER A 4 40.56 -36.11 6.80
N THR A 5 40.86 -35.63 8.00
CA THR A 5 39.88 -35.37 9.06
C THR A 5 39.03 -34.14 8.76
N LYS A 6 39.60 -33.09 8.16
CA LYS A 6 38.82 -31.92 7.65
C LYS A 6 37.82 -32.34 6.57
N LYS A 7 38.27 -33.05 5.52
CA LYS A 7 37.39 -33.55 4.46
C LYS A 7 36.27 -34.48 4.96
N LYS A 8 36.52 -35.27 6.01
CA LYS A 8 35.48 -36.10 6.65
C LYS A 8 34.48 -35.25 7.45
N LYS A 9 34.94 -34.21 8.13
CA LYS A 9 34.10 -33.27 8.88
C LYS A 9 33.21 -32.43 7.97
N ASP A 10 33.73 -31.99 6.82
CA ASP A 10 32.98 -31.23 5.83
C ASP A 10 31.89 -32.09 5.18
N LYS A 11 32.17 -33.37 4.87
CA LYS A 11 31.16 -34.34 4.40
C LYS A 11 30.09 -34.69 5.44
N ALA A 12 30.42 -34.64 6.73
CA ALA A 12 29.47 -34.87 7.82
C ALA A 12 28.64 -33.60 8.13
N ALA A 13 29.11 -32.43 7.74
CA ALA A 13 28.42 -31.16 7.94
C ALA A 13 27.18 -31.03 7.03
N ASP A 14 27.25 -31.56 5.81
CA ASP A 14 26.14 -31.55 4.82
C ASP A 14 24.86 -32.24 5.33
N PHE A 15 24.96 -33.13 6.32
CA PHE A 15 23.80 -33.85 6.89
C PHE A 15 23.66 -33.68 8.41
N SER A 16 24.34 -32.69 9.00
CA SER A 16 24.26 -32.45 10.43
C SER A 16 22.90 -31.83 10.82
N LYS A 17 22.01 -32.64 11.40
CA LYS A 17 20.76 -32.15 12.00
C LYS A 17 21.08 -31.24 13.18
N ALA A 18 20.50 -30.05 13.19
CA ALA A 18 20.64 -29.11 14.31
C ALA A 18 20.19 -29.79 15.62
N LYS A 19 21.06 -29.72 16.64
CA LYS A 19 20.80 -30.29 17.96
C LYS A 19 19.56 -29.61 18.55
N LEU A 20 18.54 -30.40 18.90
CA LEU A 20 17.30 -29.94 19.55
C LEU A 20 17.66 -29.07 20.77
N LYS A 21 17.48 -27.75 20.64
CA LYS A 21 17.67 -26.81 21.74
C LYS A 21 16.36 -26.74 22.52
N LEU A 22 16.35 -27.34 23.71
CA LEU A 22 15.22 -27.26 24.65
C LEU A 22 14.88 -25.76 24.89
N GLY A 23 13.65 -25.37 24.60
CA GLY A 23 13.17 -23.98 24.78
C GLY A 23 13.07 -23.13 23.50
N LYS A 24 13.51 -23.62 22.33
CA LYS A 24 13.23 -22.97 21.03
C LYS A 24 12.16 -23.77 20.29
N GLY A 25 11.21 -23.08 19.67
CA GLY A 25 10.15 -23.69 18.87
C GLY A 25 10.70 -24.65 17.83
N LYS A 26 9.89 -25.65 17.45
CA LYS A 26 10.28 -26.65 16.44
C LYS A 26 10.73 -25.94 15.17
N GLN A 27 11.97 -26.20 14.75
CA GLN A 27 12.52 -25.61 13.54
C GLN A 27 11.78 -26.18 12.32
N GLU A 28 11.38 -25.31 11.41
CA GLU A 28 10.76 -25.70 10.14
C GLU A 28 11.68 -26.64 9.36
N ALA A 29 11.09 -27.59 8.63
CA ALA A 29 11.86 -28.50 7.81
C ALA A 29 12.59 -27.73 6.70
N ASN A 30 13.78 -28.19 6.30
CA ASN A 30 14.61 -27.50 5.29
C ASN A 30 13.96 -27.36 3.90
N ASN A 31 12.84 -28.05 3.66
CA ASN A 31 12.10 -28.02 2.40
C ASN A 31 10.81 -27.18 2.49
N VAL A 32 10.63 -26.41 3.56
CA VAL A 32 9.44 -25.56 3.72
C VAL A 32 9.58 -24.32 2.84
N ILE A 33 8.59 -24.12 1.97
CA ILE A 33 8.45 -22.92 1.14
C ILE A 33 7.48 -22.00 1.86
N ASP A 34 7.97 -20.85 2.30
CA ASP A 34 7.14 -19.80 2.91
C ASP A 34 6.42 -19.00 1.80
N THR A 35 5.09 -19.07 1.80
CA THR A 35 4.22 -18.35 0.85
C THR A 35 3.54 -17.14 1.50
N SER A 36 4.03 -16.70 2.67
CA SER A 36 3.52 -15.49 3.31
C SER A 36 3.90 -14.26 2.50
N PHE A 37 2.91 -13.59 1.92
CA PHE A 37 3.08 -12.26 1.31
C PHE A 37 2.04 -11.30 1.87
N LYS A 38 2.43 -10.04 2.02
CA LYS A 38 1.55 -8.96 2.45
C LYS A 38 1.29 -8.02 1.27
N ALA A 39 0.09 -8.09 0.71
CA ALA A 39 -0.37 -7.13 -0.28
C ALA A 39 -1.12 -5.98 0.41
N ARG A 40 -0.88 -4.74 -0.06
CA ARG A 40 -1.65 -3.55 0.33
C ARG A 40 -2.21 -2.89 -0.92
N SER A 41 -3.49 -2.53 -0.89
CA SER A 41 -4.12 -1.79 -1.97
C SER A 41 -3.73 -0.30 -1.92
N ILE A 42 -3.61 0.31 -3.09
CA ILE A 42 -3.47 1.76 -3.22
C ILE A 42 -4.89 2.35 -3.33
N ALA A 43 -5.20 3.33 -2.48
CA ALA A 43 -6.43 4.09 -2.60
C ALA A 43 -6.18 5.34 -3.46
N LEU A 44 -6.92 5.47 -4.57
CA LEU A 44 -6.84 6.64 -5.45
C LEU A 44 -7.93 7.65 -5.06
N PRO A 45 -7.63 8.97 -5.11
CA PRO A 45 -8.66 10.00 -4.95
C PRO A 45 -9.74 9.88 -6.03
N SER A 46 -11.01 10.00 -5.62
CA SER A 46 -12.14 10.01 -6.56
C SER A 46 -12.14 11.30 -7.39
N GLN A 47 -12.31 11.17 -8.70
CA GLN A 47 -12.46 12.31 -9.61
C GLN A 47 -13.94 12.57 -9.89
N SER A 48 -14.31 13.85 -9.97
CA SER A 48 -15.71 14.29 -10.18
C SER A 48 -16.29 13.99 -11.57
N ILE A 49 -15.52 13.32 -12.44
CA ILE A 49 -15.94 12.84 -13.77
C ILE A 49 -16.76 11.55 -13.64
N ALA A 50 -16.44 10.71 -12.64
CA ALA A 50 -17.09 9.43 -12.44
C ALA A 50 -18.29 9.49 -11.46
N THR A 51 -18.49 10.64 -10.81
CA THR A 51 -19.61 10.85 -9.88
C THR A 51 -20.83 11.31 -10.65
N ASP A 52 -21.92 10.55 -10.57
CA ASP A 52 -23.22 11.01 -11.05
C ASP A 52 -23.64 12.24 -10.23
N ARG A 53 -24.06 13.29 -10.94
CA ARG A 53 -24.41 14.56 -10.31
C ARG A 53 -25.92 14.68 -10.32
N ASP A 54 -26.47 15.00 -9.15
CA ASP A 54 -27.88 15.36 -9.03
C ASP A 54 -28.18 16.54 -9.95
N THR A 55 -29.05 16.30 -10.93
CA THR A 55 -29.45 17.28 -11.94
C THR A 55 -30.43 18.31 -11.40
N ASP A 56 -31.08 18.01 -10.28
CA ASP A 56 -32.10 18.87 -9.67
C ASP A 56 -31.48 19.87 -8.69
N ALA A 57 -30.22 19.64 -8.29
CA ALA A 57 -29.49 20.52 -7.41
C ALA A 57 -29.12 21.86 -8.11
N PRO A 58 -29.29 23.01 -7.44
CA PRO A 58 -28.90 24.30 -8.00
C PRO A 58 -27.39 24.35 -8.20
N THR A 59 -26.96 24.73 -9.40
CA THR A 59 -25.54 24.86 -9.74
C THR A 59 -25.20 26.26 -10.23
N THR A 60 -23.96 26.69 -10.01
CA THR A 60 -23.47 27.98 -10.53
C THR A 60 -23.24 27.92 -12.04
N ARG A 61 -22.91 29.06 -12.67
CA ARG A 61 -22.55 29.12 -14.10
C ARG A 61 -21.45 28.13 -14.50
N ARG A 62 -20.58 27.74 -13.56
CA ARG A 62 -19.49 26.78 -13.77
C ARG A 62 -19.87 25.34 -13.41
N ARG A 63 -21.16 25.05 -13.23
CA ARG A 63 -21.69 23.72 -12.84
C ARG A 63 -21.10 23.21 -11.52
N LEU A 64 -20.86 24.12 -10.59
CA LEU A 64 -20.41 23.79 -9.23
C LEU A 64 -21.62 23.65 -8.32
N THR A 65 -21.67 22.58 -7.55
CA THR A 65 -22.59 22.40 -6.41
C THR A 65 -22.14 23.25 -5.23
N PHE A 66 -23.03 23.50 -4.27
CA PHE A 66 -22.75 24.34 -3.11
C PHE A 66 -21.48 23.90 -2.33
N ASP A 67 -21.34 22.61 -2.04
CA ASP A 67 -20.17 22.08 -1.32
C ASP A 67 -18.86 22.32 -2.11
N SER A 68 -18.89 22.09 -3.41
CA SER A 68 -17.73 22.34 -4.27
C SER A 68 -17.39 23.83 -4.38
N LEU A 69 -18.38 24.71 -4.31
CA LEU A 69 -18.20 26.17 -4.33
C LEU A 69 -17.53 26.66 -3.05
N VAL A 70 -17.96 26.18 -1.88
CA VAL A 70 -17.35 26.54 -0.58
C VAL A 70 -15.85 26.19 -0.55
N VAL A 71 -15.47 25.05 -1.13
CA VAL A 71 -14.05 24.67 -1.27
C VAL A 71 -13.31 25.62 -2.21
N HIS A 72 -13.89 25.99 -3.35
CA HIS A 72 -13.26 26.92 -4.29
C HIS A 72 -13.05 28.33 -3.72
N LEU A 73 -13.92 28.78 -2.80
CA LEU A 73 -13.77 30.06 -2.12
C LEU A 73 -12.56 30.09 -1.17
N LYS A 74 -12.03 28.94 -0.75
CA LYS A 74 -10.80 28.84 0.05
C LYS A 74 -9.52 28.77 -0.80
N HIS A 75 -9.63 28.76 -2.12
CA HIS A 75 -8.48 28.64 -3.01
C HIS A 75 -7.61 29.91 -2.98
N TYR A 76 -6.28 29.76 -2.99
CA TYR A 76 -5.32 30.88 -2.88
C TYR A 76 -5.45 31.91 -4.02
N ASN A 77 -5.72 31.44 -5.25
CA ASN A 77 -5.88 32.31 -6.42
C ASN A 77 -7.21 33.08 -6.38
N HIS A 78 -7.13 34.41 -6.42
CA HIS A 78 -8.28 35.31 -6.36
C HIS A 78 -9.23 35.16 -7.56
N ASN A 79 -8.71 34.87 -8.76
CA ASN A 79 -9.52 34.66 -9.96
C ASN A 79 -10.36 33.38 -9.85
N THR A 80 -9.84 32.35 -9.19
CA THR A 80 -10.55 31.09 -8.93
C THR A 80 -11.73 31.33 -7.98
N ARG A 81 -11.54 32.11 -6.91
CA ARG A 81 -12.62 32.47 -5.96
C ARG A 81 -13.72 33.28 -6.64
N LYS A 82 -13.35 34.35 -7.35
CA LYS A 82 -14.30 35.22 -8.05
C LYS A 82 -15.04 34.48 -9.15
N GLY A 83 -14.34 33.64 -9.91
CA GLY A 83 -14.90 32.91 -11.04
C GLY A 83 -15.95 31.86 -10.65
N GLY A 84 -15.86 31.29 -9.44
CA GLY A 84 -16.86 30.34 -8.93
C GLY A 84 -18.17 30.99 -8.45
N ALA A 85 -18.08 32.21 -7.94
CA ALA A 85 -19.20 32.93 -7.32
C ALA A 85 -20.14 33.66 -8.29
N LEU A 86 -19.83 33.65 -9.59
CA LEU A 86 -20.68 34.31 -10.60
C LEU A 86 -21.95 33.48 -10.85
N TYR A 87 -23.06 33.95 -10.28
CA TYR A 87 -24.41 33.50 -10.60
C TYR A 87 -24.83 34.01 -11.98
N LYS A 88 -25.72 33.26 -12.66
CA LYS A 88 -26.43 33.74 -13.85
C LYS A 88 -27.84 34.12 -13.43
#